data_AF-A0A7C5LAC6-F1
#
_entry.id   AF-A0A7C5LAC6-F1
#
_cell.length_a   1.000
_cell.length_b   1.000
_cell.length_c   1.000
_cell.angle_alpha   90.00
_cell.angle_beta   90.00
_cell.angle_gamma   90.00
#
_symmetry.space_group_name_H-M   'P 1'
#
loop_
_entity.id
_entity.type
_entity.pdbx_description
1 polymer ?
#
loop_
_entity_poly.entity_id
_entity_poly.type
_entity_poly.pdbx_seq_one_letter_code
_entity_poly.pdbx_strand_id
1 'polypeptide(L)'
;MLGHLQKAEDNVVCRVCGREISGKDMSFYVTGFGNVCRTCGLQQVVCEGCGSNVKRMTVTVLRGRTLCLSCYRTEREKGEKRILKEKNAGSIQEALRLAADDTPEGFRLIGLRLKPSSTKTWVAEYEREDVFISRCS
;
A
#
# COMPACT_ATOMS: atom_id res chain seq x y z
N MET A 1 -5.72 12.67 -8.59
CA MET A 1 -4.98 12.80 -9.86
C MET A 1 -3.94 11.70 -9.91
N LEU A 2 -3.79 11.05 -11.06
CA LEU A 2 -2.80 10.00 -11.34
C LEU A 2 -1.50 10.63 -11.83
N GLY A 3 -0.36 10.04 -11.47
CA GLY A 3 0.93 10.25 -12.12
C GLY A 3 1.21 11.70 -12.51
N HIS A 4 1.49 12.56 -11.53
CA HIS A 4 1.90 13.91 -11.84
C HIS A 4 3.24 13.86 -12.58
N LEU A 5 3.26 14.37 -13.81
CA LEU A 5 4.51 14.75 -14.47
C LEU A 5 5.11 15.87 -13.64
N GLN A 6 6.13 15.53 -12.87
CA GLN A 6 6.92 16.49 -12.13
C GLN A 6 8.32 16.48 -12.73
N LYS A 7 8.96 17.65 -12.76
CA LYS A 7 10.41 17.71 -12.95
C LYS A 7 11.02 16.91 -11.80
N ALA A 8 11.91 15.99 -12.13
CA ALA A 8 12.62 15.25 -11.10
C ALA A 8 13.39 16.25 -10.22
N GLU A 9 13.23 16.13 -8.89
CA GLU A 9 14.18 16.75 -7.97
C GLU A 9 15.56 16.10 -8.16
N ASP A 10 16.64 16.77 -7.74
CA ASP A 10 17.98 16.21 -7.86
C ASP A 10 18.08 14.88 -7.07
N ASN A 11 18.71 13.86 -7.67
CA ASN A 11 18.88 12.49 -7.14
C ASN A 11 17.64 11.56 -7.16
N VAL A 12 16.65 11.77 -8.03
CA VAL A 12 15.54 10.81 -8.17
C VAL A 12 16.02 9.53 -8.86
N VAL A 13 15.87 8.36 -8.23
CA VAL A 13 16.20 7.06 -8.83
C VAL A 13 14.96 6.33 -9.34
N CYS A 14 15.01 5.81 -10.56
CA CYS A 14 13.94 4.99 -11.12
C CYS A 14 13.81 3.66 -10.39
N ARG A 15 12.66 3.37 -9.79
CA ARG A 15 12.42 2.13 -9.04
C ARG A 15 12.42 0.85 -9.89
N VAL A 16 12.33 0.98 -11.22
CA VAL A 16 12.29 -0.17 -12.15
C VAL A 16 13.69 -0.55 -12.63
N CYS A 17 14.47 0.43 -13.07
CA CYS A 17 15.77 0.18 -13.71
C CYS A 17 16.97 0.65 -12.88
N GLY A 18 16.75 1.29 -11.73
CA GLY A 18 17.81 1.79 -10.86
C GLY A 18 18.58 2.99 -11.42
N ARG A 19 18.23 3.49 -12.61
CA ARG A 19 18.89 4.66 -13.20
C ARG A 19 18.48 5.93 -12.48
N GLU A 20 19.46 6.77 -12.19
CA GLU A 20 19.25 8.14 -11.74
C GLU A 20 18.60 8.99 -12.84
N ILE A 21 17.52 9.68 -12.49
CA ILE A 21 16.76 10.58 -13.34
C ILE A 21 17.33 11.96 -13.07
N SER A 22 18.02 12.52 -14.06
CA SER A 22 18.57 13.86 -13.95
C SER A 22 17.43 14.88 -13.76
N GLY A 23 17.68 16.01 -13.07
CA GLY A 23 16.66 17.05 -12.86
C GLY A 23 16.10 17.69 -14.15
N LYS A 24 16.69 17.38 -15.31
CA LYS A 24 16.20 17.77 -16.65
C LYS A 24 15.27 16.73 -17.27
N ASP A 25 15.30 15.50 -16.79
CA ASP A 25 14.48 14.39 -17.29
C ASP A 25 13.13 14.33 -16.56
N MET A 26 12.11 13.85 -17.29
CA MET A 26 10.77 13.68 -16.73
C MET A 26 10.69 12.35 -15.95
N SER A 27 10.27 12.44 -14.69
CA SER A 27 9.87 11.28 -13.88
C SER A 27 8.35 11.21 -13.73
N PHE A 28 7.84 9.98 -13.59
CA PHE A 28 6.46 9.71 -13.21
C PHE A 28 6.45 9.17 -11.78
N TYR A 29 5.72 9.84 -10.89
CA TYR A 29 5.44 9.27 -9.58
C TYR A 29 4.23 8.34 -9.66
N VAL A 30 4.46 7.03 -9.47
CA VAL A 30 3.42 6.00 -9.47
C VAL A 30 3.00 5.74 -8.02
N THR A 31 1.73 6.00 -7.69
CA THR A 31 1.23 5.86 -6.32
C THR A 31 1.43 4.44 -5.78
N GLY A 32 1.97 4.31 -4.56
CA GLY A 32 2.31 3.02 -3.94
C GLY A 32 3.53 2.32 -4.54
N PHE A 33 4.16 2.92 -5.57
CA PHE A 33 5.32 2.34 -6.23
C PHE A 33 6.56 3.26 -6.17
N GLY A 34 6.40 4.56 -6.36
CA GLY A 34 7.50 5.55 -6.35
C GLY A 34 7.84 6.09 -7.73
N ASN A 35 9.00 6.72 -7.85
CA ASN A 35 9.43 7.38 -9.08
C ASN A 35 9.88 6.39 -10.16
N VAL A 36 9.44 6.64 -11.39
CA VAL A 36 9.72 5.82 -12.57
C VAL A 36 10.16 6.72 -13.71
N CYS A 37 11.24 6.36 -14.41
CA CYS A 37 11.70 7.10 -15.57
C CYS A 37 10.70 6.99 -16.73
N ARG A 38 10.80 7.92 -17.69
CA ARG A 38 9.87 7.98 -18.82
C ARG A 38 9.75 6.65 -19.57
N THR A 39 10.87 6.00 -19.85
CA THR A 39 10.92 4.74 -20.59
C THR A 39 10.23 3.61 -19.82
N CYS A 40 10.53 3.45 -18.53
CA CYS A 40 9.91 2.41 -17.69
C CYS A 40 8.44 2.70 -17.38
N GLY A 41 8.01 3.97 -17.39
CA GLY A 41 6.62 4.36 -17.21
C GLY A 41 5.73 4.04 -18.41
N LEU A 42 6.30 4.01 -19.62
CA LEU A 42 5.60 3.68 -20.87
C LEU A 42 5.44 2.17 -21.10
N GLN A 43 6.18 1.33 -20.39
CA GLN A 43 6.05 -0.12 -20.47
C GLN A 43 4.64 -0.57 -20.08
N GLN A 44 4.12 -1.57 -20.80
CA GLN A 44 2.85 -2.17 -20.48
C GLN A 44 2.99 -3.11 -19.28
N VAL A 45 2.01 -3.04 -18.39
CA VAL A 45 1.84 -3.90 -17.23
C VAL A 45 0.39 -4.37 -17.18
N VAL A 46 0.18 -5.57 -16.64
CA VAL A 46 -1.15 -6.16 -16.49
C VAL A 46 -1.78 -5.66 -15.19
N CYS A 47 -3.02 -5.18 -15.26
CA CYS A 47 -3.82 -4.91 -14.09
C CYS A 47 -4.23 -6.22 -13.41
N GLU A 48 -3.86 -6.40 -12.15
CA GLU A 48 -4.19 -7.59 -11.35
C GLU A 48 -5.66 -7.62 -10.88
N GLY A 49 -6.43 -6.57 -11.15
CA GLY A 49 -7.86 -6.49 -10.84
C GLY A 49 -8.77 -6.95 -11.98
N CYS A 50 -8.44 -6.59 -13.23
CA CYS A 50 -9.28 -6.87 -14.40
C CYS A 50 -8.55 -7.50 -15.58
N GLY A 51 -7.23 -7.72 -15.48
CA GLY A 51 -6.41 -8.33 -16.53
C GLY A 51 -6.06 -7.41 -17.70
N SER A 52 -6.46 -6.13 -17.69
CA SER A 52 -6.17 -5.23 -18.79
C SER A 52 -4.70 -4.82 -18.86
N ASN A 53 -4.18 -4.68 -20.09
CA ASN A 53 -2.85 -4.11 -20.32
C ASN A 53 -2.91 -2.58 -20.27
N VAL A 54 -2.17 -2.00 -19.34
CA VAL A 54 -2.11 -0.55 -19.11
C VAL A 54 -0.67 -0.07 -19.00
N LYS A 55 -0.42 1.22 -19.20
CA LYS A 55 0.94 1.77 -19.04
C LYS A 55 1.30 1.86 -17.56
N ARG A 56 2.53 1.51 -17.18
CA ARG A 56 2.98 1.57 -15.77
C ARG A 56 2.79 2.95 -15.12
N MET A 57 2.91 4.04 -15.87
CA MET A 57 2.67 5.39 -15.32
C MET A 57 1.20 5.65 -14.91
N THR A 58 0.28 4.79 -15.35
CA THR A 58 -1.18 4.95 -15.13
C THR A 58 -1.75 4.00 -14.08
N VAL A 59 -0.92 3.11 -13.52
CA VAL A 59 -1.33 2.19 -12.46
C VAL A 59 -1.09 2.80 -11.08
N THR A 60 -1.73 2.19 -10.09
CA THR A 60 -1.47 2.40 -8.67
C THR A 60 -1.18 1.03 -8.06
N VAL A 61 -0.19 0.96 -7.18
CA VAL A 61 0.03 -0.24 -6.38
C VAL A 61 -0.75 -0.11 -5.07
N LEU A 62 -1.63 -1.06 -4.80
CA LEU A 62 -2.45 -1.10 -3.59
C LEU A 62 -2.39 -2.52 -3.02
N ARG A 63 -1.86 -2.68 -1.79
CA ARG A 63 -1.70 -3.97 -1.10
C ARG A 63 -0.93 -4.99 -1.96
N GLY A 64 0.23 -4.60 -2.45
CA GLY A 64 1.07 -5.43 -3.33
C GLY A 64 0.57 -5.58 -4.77
N ARG A 65 -0.70 -5.27 -5.03
CA ARG A 65 -1.34 -5.49 -6.33
C ARG A 65 -1.20 -4.29 -7.25
N THR A 66 -0.83 -4.54 -8.51
CA THR A 66 -0.79 -3.52 -9.56
C THR A 66 -2.20 -3.31 -10.15
N LEU A 67 -2.81 -2.16 -9.89
CA LEU A 67 -4.19 -1.87 -10.30
C LEU A 67 -4.27 -0.71 -11.29
N CYS A 68 -5.09 -0.84 -12.32
CA CYS A 68 -5.52 0.30 -13.12
C CYS A 68 -6.40 1.24 -12.28
N LEU A 69 -6.60 2.48 -12.74
CA LEU A 69 -7.34 3.49 -11.98
C LEU A 69 -8.75 3.04 -11.57
N SER A 70 -9.48 2.38 -12.46
CA SER A 70 -10.85 1.95 -12.19
C SER A 70 -10.86 0.90 -11.09
N CYS A 71 -10.04 -0.15 -11.21
CA CYS A 71 -9.90 -1.17 -10.18
C CYS A 71 -9.41 -0.58 -8.86
N TYR A 72 -8.46 0.35 -8.89
CA TYR A 72 -7.99 1.05 -7.69
C TYR A 72 -9.11 1.81 -6.98
N ARG A 73 -9.94 2.57 -7.71
CA ARG A 73 -11.08 3.29 -7.12
C ARG A 73 -12.07 2.31 -6.49
N THR A 74 -12.44 1.26 -7.21
CA THR A 74 -13.36 0.24 -6.72
C THR A 74 -12.83 -0.47 -5.48
N GLU A 75 -11.56 -0.88 -5.46
CA GLU A 75 -10.93 -1.54 -4.31
C GLU A 75 -10.80 -0.59 -3.11
N ARG A 76 -10.54 0.70 -3.35
CA ARG A 76 -10.48 1.72 -2.30
C ARG A 76 -11.83 1.95 -1.65
N GLU A 77 -12.90 1.99 -2.44
CA GLU A 77 -14.28 2.19 -1.99
C GLU A 77 -14.86 0.94 -1.31
N LYS A 78 -14.62 -0.24 -1.87
CA LYS A 78 -15.12 -1.52 -1.33
C LYS A 78 -14.31 -2.05 -0.16
N GLY A 79 -13.03 -1.70 -0.06
CA GLY A 79 -12.14 -2.27 0.94
C GLY A 79 -12.56 -1.88 2.35
N GLU A 80 -12.67 -2.88 3.24
CA GLU A 80 -12.80 -2.67 4.67
C GLU A 80 -11.70 -1.72 5.16
N LYS A 81 -12.12 -0.63 5.81
CA LYS A 81 -11.21 0.37 6.38
C LYS A 81 -10.51 -0.17 7.63
N ARG A 82 -11.18 -1.10 8.31
CA ARG A 82 -10.71 -1.73 9.54
C ARG A 82 -11.00 -3.23 9.52
N ILE A 83 -10.06 -3.99 10.04
CA ILE A 83 -10.17 -5.44 10.20
C ILE A 83 -9.92 -5.77 11.67
N LEU A 84 -10.66 -6.75 12.19
CA LEU A 84 -10.44 -7.32 13.51
C LEU A 84 -9.96 -8.76 13.35
N LYS A 85 -8.85 -9.14 13.99
CA LYS A 85 -8.43 -10.55 14.08
C LYS A 85 -8.29 -10.97 15.52
N GLU A 86 -8.77 -12.18 15.84
CA GLU A 86 -8.57 -12.78 17.16
C GLU A 86 -7.21 -13.49 17.24
N LYS A 87 -6.55 -13.38 18.40
CA LYS A 87 -5.25 -13.97 18.72
C LYS A 87 -5.33 -14.64 20.07
N ASN A 88 -5.01 -15.92 20.12
CA ASN A 88 -4.92 -16.64 21.39
C ASN A 88 -3.49 -16.54 21.92
N ALA A 89 -3.33 -15.93 23.09
CA ALA A 89 -2.05 -15.69 23.74
C ALA A 89 -2.22 -15.60 25.26
N GLY A 90 -1.24 -16.09 26.01
CA GLY A 90 -1.26 -16.08 27.48
C GLY A 90 -0.91 -14.72 28.09
N SER A 91 -0.30 -13.82 27.31
CA SER A 91 0.15 -12.50 27.75
C SER A 91 -0.03 -11.44 26.67
N ILE A 92 0.00 -10.16 27.07
CA ILE A 92 -0.09 -9.03 26.13
C ILE A 92 1.11 -8.97 25.19
N GLN A 93 2.32 -9.30 25.66
CA GLN A 93 3.54 -9.29 24.86
C GLN A 93 3.49 -10.34 23.75
N GLU A 94 3.02 -11.54 24.10
CA GLU A 94 2.81 -12.62 23.13
C GLU A 94 1.72 -12.25 22.12
N ALA A 95 0.60 -11.67 22.57
CA ALA A 95 -0.47 -11.21 21.72
C ALA A 95 0.00 -10.13 20.73
N LEU A 96 0.81 -9.17 21.19
CA LEU A 96 1.35 -8.10 20.36
C LEU A 96 2.31 -8.65 19.30
N ARG A 97 3.19 -9.59 19.66
CA ARG A 97 4.07 -10.26 18.71
C ARG A 97 3.27 -10.99 17.63
N LEU A 98 2.29 -11.80 18.03
CA LEU A 98 1.42 -12.53 17.10
C LEU A 98 0.57 -11.62 16.20
N ALA A 99 0.21 -10.44 16.69
CA ALA A 99 -0.50 -9.43 15.91
C ALA A 99 0.43 -8.72 14.90
N ALA A 100 1.66 -8.38 15.32
CA ALA A 100 2.66 -7.77 14.45
C ALA A 100 3.07 -8.72 13.30
N ASP A 101 3.36 -9.98 13.63
CA ASP A 101 3.83 -10.98 12.66
C ASP A 101 2.75 -11.38 11.63
N ASP A 102 1.46 -11.30 11.98
CA ASP A 102 0.32 -11.60 11.09
C ASP A 102 -0.44 -10.34 10.65
N THR A 103 0.27 -9.21 10.55
CA THR A 103 -0.30 -7.97 10.03
C THR A 103 -0.71 -8.16 8.57
N PRO A 104 -1.99 -7.95 8.21
CA PRO A 104 -2.43 -8.03 6.81
C PRO A 104 -1.72 -7.01 5.93
N GLU A 105 -1.41 -7.38 4.68
CA GLU A 105 -0.75 -6.49 3.73
C GLU A 105 -1.56 -5.21 3.47
N GLY A 106 -0.90 -4.06 3.58
CA GLY A 106 -1.51 -2.72 3.43
C GLY A 106 -2.43 -2.30 4.57
N PHE A 107 -2.30 -2.95 5.73
CA PHE A 107 -2.91 -2.53 6.98
C PHE A 107 -1.84 -2.26 8.04
N ARG A 108 -2.17 -1.43 9.03
CA ARG A 108 -1.36 -1.19 10.22
C ARG A 108 -2.12 -1.61 11.45
N LEU A 109 -1.42 -2.27 12.38
CA LEU A 109 -1.95 -2.54 13.71
C LEU A 109 -2.15 -1.21 14.44
N ILE A 110 -3.38 -0.91 14.84
CA ILE A 110 -3.73 0.34 15.55
C ILE A 110 -4.19 0.10 16.98
N GLY A 111 -4.53 -1.15 17.33
CA GLY A 111 -5.04 -1.47 18.65
C GLY A 111 -4.94 -2.94 18.96
N LEU A 112 -4.85 -3.25 20.25
CA LEU A 112 -4.89 -4.59 20.78
C LEU A 112 -5.66 -4.56 22.10
N ARG A 113 -6.69 -5.39 22.23
CA ARG A 113 -7.50 -5.46 23.45
C ARG A 113 -7.82 -6.90 23.84
N LEU A 114 -7.86 -7.18 25.14
CA LEU A 114 -8.35 -8.47 25.62
C LEU A 114 -9.87 -8.55 25.41
N LYS A 115 -10.36 -9.67 24.87
CA LYS A 115 -11.79 -9.90 24.71
C LYS A 115 -12.42 -10.05 26.09
N PRO A 116 -13.48 -9.29 26.46
CA PRO A 116 -14.03 -9.31 27.82
C PRO A 116 -14.46 -10.70 28.31
N SER A 117 -14.81 -11.60 27.39
CA SER A 117 -15.24 -12.96 27.67
C SER A 117 -14.09 -13.98 27.79
N SER A 118 -12.82 -13.56 27.72
CA SER A 118 -11.67 -14.49 27.66
C SER A 118 -10.46 -13.93 28.41
N THR A 119 -9.70 -14.81 29.06
CA THR A 119 -8.41 -14.48 29.66
C THR A 119 -7.22 -14.67 28.71
N LYS A 120 -7.47 -15.25 27.52
CA LYS A 120 -6.41 -15.61 26.55
C LYS A 120 -6.68 -15.13 25.13
N THR A 121 -7.85 -14.59 24.84
CA THR A 121 -8.22 -14.16 23.48
C THR A 121 -8.11 -12.66 23.37
N TRP A 122 -7.21 -12.22 22.52
CA TRP A 122 -6.95 -10.82 22.21
C TRP A 122 -7.54 -10.48 20.84
N VAL A 123 -8.14 -9.30 20.72
CA VAL A 123 -8.64 -8.74 19.47
C VAL A 123 -7.63 -7.71 19.00
N ALA A 124 -6.96 -8.00 17.90
CA ALA A 124 -6.07 -7.09 17.20
C ALA A 124 -6.88 -6.29 16.17
N GLU A 125 -6.78 -4.96 16.25
CA GLU A 125 -7.48 -4.03 15.38
C GLU A 125 -6.49 -3.45 14.38
N TYR A 126 -6.81 -3.59 13.09
CA TYR A 126 -5.98 -3.10 12.00
C TYR A 126 -6.75 -2.04 11.23
N GLU A 127 -6.06 -0.97 10.83
CA GLU A 127 -6.60 0.08 9.95
C GLU A 127 -5.80 0.11 8.66
N ARG A 128 -6.49 0.38 7.55
CA ARG A 128 -5.85 0.44 6.24
C ARG A 128 -4.81 1.57 6.21
N GLU A 129 -3.64 1.32 5.64
CA GLU A 129 -2.49 2.23 5.74
C GLU A 129 -2.76 3.60 5.10
N ASP A 130 -3.50 3.66 3.99
CA ASP A 130 -3.89 4.92 3.34
C ASP A 130 -4.80 5.78 4.23
N VAL A 131 -5.71 5.14 4.97
CA VAL A 131 -6.60 5.78 5.94
C VAL A 131 -5.78 6.26 7.15
N PHE A 132 -4.91 5.41 7.67
CA PHE A 132 -4.06 5.75 8.81
C PHE A 132 -3.19 6.97 8.52
N ILE A 133 -2.49 6.98 7.37
CA ILE A 133 -1.63 8.10 6.95
C ILE A 133 -2.43 9.38 6.78
N SER A 134 -3.64 9.32 6.20
CA SER A 134 -4.50 10.50 5.99
C SER A 134 -5.02 11.16 7.28
N ARG A 135 -4.94 10.47 8.43
CA ARG A 135 -5.33 11.04 9.74
C ARG A 135 -4.17 11.73 10.45
N CYS A 136 -2.93 11.43 10.07
CA CYS A 136 -1.72 11.99 10.67
C CYS A 136 -1.14 13.18 9.89
N SER A 137 -1.83 13.59 8.81
CA SER A 137 -1.58 14.81 8.03
C SER A 137 -2.52 15.93 8.43
#